data_AF-A0A838P9E4-F1
#
_entry.id   AF-A0A838P9E4-F1
#
_cell.length_a   1.000
_cell.length_b   1.000
_cell.length_c   1.000
_cell.angle_alpha   90.00
_cell.angle_beta   90.00
_cell.angle_gamma   90.00
#
_symmetry.space_group_name_H-M   'P 1'
#
loop_
_entity.id
_entity.type
_entity.pdbx_description
1 polymer ?
#
loop_
_entity_poly.entity_id
_entity_poly.type
_entity_poly.pdbx_seq_one_letter_code
_entity_poly.pdbx_strand_id
1 'polypeptide(L)'
;MRYYELLRAVRERLAVSTRDVERQSRKIADQLGDQEYYISDSCMLRIESGHAPLTLHKLYSLSEIYRIRVTTLMRLCGVGVKGEQAAGPEQEAAFLDQFVKTPHGSERKRSKSKQAGVS
;
A
#
# COMPACT_ATOMS: atom_id res chain seq x y z
N MET A 1 -11.60 -13.03 5.51
CA MET A 1 -10.17 -12.71 5.43
C MET A 1 -9.90 -11.57 6.39
N ARG A 2 -8.95 -11.72 7.31
CA ARG A 2 -8.55 -10.65 8.24
C ARG A 2 -7.59 -9.68 7.53
N TYR A 3 -7.49 -8.44 8.01
CA TYR A 3 -6.70 -7.40 7.31
C TYR A 3 -5.23 -7.80 7.08
N TYR A 4 -4.64 -8.53 8.01
CA TYR A 4 -3.25 -8.98 7.92
C TYR A 4 -3.02 -10.06 6.85
N GLU A 5 -3.99 -10.94 6.63
CA GLU A 5 -3.96 -11.93 5.53
C GLU A 5 -4.04 -11.22 4.18
N LEU A 6 -4.84 -10.15 4.13
CA LEU A 6 -4.97 -9.34 2.93
C LEU A 6 -3.70 -8.55 2.62
N LEU A 7 -3.02 -8.00 3.63
CA LEU A 7 -1.72 -7.34 3.43
C LEU A 7 -0.69 -8.29 2.81
N ARG A 8 -0.64 -9.53 3.30
CA ARG A 8 0.20 -10.58 2.72
C ARG A 8 -0.16 -10.86 1.26
N ALA A 9 -1.45 -11.03 0.97
CA ALA A 9 -1.93 -11.28 -0.39
C ALA A 9 -1.59 -10.13 -1.35
N VAL A 10 -1.76 -8.88 -0.91
CA VAL A 10 -1.37 -7.68 -1.68
C VAL A 10 0.14 -7.68 -1.94
N ARG A 11 0.95 -7.92 -0.90
CA ARG A 11 2.41 -7.94 -1.03
C ARG A 11 2.89 -9.00 -2.02
N GLU A 12 2.43 -10.24 -1.86
CA GLU A 12 2.79 -11.37 -2.72
C GLU A 12 2.41 -11.11 -4.18
N ARG A 13 1.22 -10.54 -4.41
CA ARG A 13 0.75 -10.16 -5.74
C ARG A 13 1.62 -9.10 -6.41
N LEU A 14 2.08 -8.11 -5.66
CA LEU A 14 2.96 -7.06 -6.16
C LEU A 14 4.41 -7.55 -6.37
N ALA A 15 4.68 -8.84 -6.12
CA ALA A 15 6.02 -9.43 -6.13
C ALA A 15 7.02 -8.66 -5.23
N VAL A 16 6.52 -8.08 -4.14
CA VAL A 16 7.33 -7.36 -3.16
C VAL A 16 7.73 -8.36 -2.07
N SER A 17 9.02 -8.56 -1.84
CA SER A 17 9.46 -9.38 -0.70
C SER A 17 9.36 -8.59 0.61
N THR A 18 9.32 -9.29 1.75
CA THR A 18 9.44 -8.65 3.07
C THR A 18 10.75 -7.86 3.22
N ARG A 19 11.84 -8.32 2.57
CA ARG A 19 13.11 -7.59 2.46
C ARG A 19 13.03 -6.33 1.60
N ASP A 20 12.19 -6.33 0.57
CA ASP A 20 11.92 -5.11 -0.22
C ASP A 20 11.13 -4.08 0.59
N VAL A 21 10.20 -4.53 1.44
CA VAL A 21 9.51 -3.66 2.40
C VAL A 21 10.52 -3.06 3.37
N GLU A 22 11.41 -3.87 3.94
CA GLU A 22 12.45 -3.38 4.85
C GLU A 22 13.35 -2.32 4.21
N ARG A 23 13.89 -2.62 3.03
CA ARG A 23 14.78 -1.69 2.33
C ARG A 23 14.10 -0.39 1.95
N GLN A 24 12.85 -0.43 1.51
CA GLN A 24 12.12 0.77 1.07
C GLN A 24 11.60 1.58 2.26
N SER A 25 11.07 0.93 3.30
CA SER A 25 10.60 1.62 4.50
C SER A 25 11.73 2.32 5.25
N ARG A 26 12.95 1.76 5.23
CA ARG A 26 14.14 2.45 5.75
C ARG A 26 14.39 3.77 5.04
N LYS A 27 14.31 3.80 3.71
CA LYS A 27 14.46 5.05 2.94
C LYS A 27 13.39 6.07 3.29
N ILE A 28 12.15 5.64 3.52
CA ILE A 28 11.05 6.51 3.94
C ILE A 28 11.33 7.07 5.34
N ALA A 29 11.73 6.22 6.29
CA ALA A 29 12.08 6.64 7.65
C ALA A 29 13.22 7.65 7.67
N ASP A 30 14.27 7.42 6.88
CA ASP A 30 15.40 8.32 6.77
C ASP A 30 15.01 9.67 6.12
N GLN A 31 14.12 9.64 5.10
CA GLN A 31 13.60 10.84 4.44
C GLN A 31 12.71 11.68 5.34
N LEU A 32 11.88 11.04 6.18
CA LEU A 32 10.96 11.70 7.10
C LEU A 32 11.61 12.04 8.45
N GLY A 33 12.82 11.53 8.71
CA GLY A 33 13.54 11.73 9.97
C GLY A 33 12.92 10.99 11.16
N ASP A 34 12.14 9.94 10.92
CA ASP A 34 11.38 9.22 11.93
C ASP A 34 11.40 7.70 11.70
N GLN A 35 11.91 6.96 12.69
CA GLN A 35 12.05 5.51 12.63
C GLN A 35 10.74 4.76 12.85
N GLU A 36 9.64 5.41 13.24
CA GLU A 36 8.32 4.75 13.32
C GLU A 36 7.81 4.29 11.94
N TYR A 37 8.31 4.87 10.86
CA TYR A 37 8.02 4.47 9.47
C TYR A 37 8.78 3.21 9.03
N TYR A 38 9.82 2.81 9.75
CA TYR A 38 10.63 1.64 9.40
C TYR A 38 9.89 0.33 9.73
N ILE A 39 9.98 -0.63 8.82
CA ILE A 39 9.38 -1.96 8.96
C ILE A 39 10.46 -3.00 8.68
N SER A 40 10.99 -3.67 9.71
CA SER A 40 11.89 -4.81 9.49
C SER A 40 11.18 -6.00 8.82
N ASP A 41 11.95 -6.86 8.16
CA ASP A 41 11.49 -8.13 7.58
C ASP A 41 10.71 -8.98 8.61
N SER A 42 11.26 -9.10 9.82
CA SER A 42 10.63 -9.79 10.94
C SER A 42 9.34 -9.12 11.42
N CYS A 43 9.27 -7.79 11.41
CA CYS A 43 8.07 -7.05 11.75
C CYS A 43 6.98 -7.29 10.70
N MET A 44 7.35 -7.30 9.41
CA MET A 44 6.41 -7.55 8.32
C MET A 44 5.77 -8.94 8.45
N LEU A 45 6.58 -9.99 8.68
CA LEU A 45 6.09 -11.36 8.90
C LEU A 45 5.12 -11.46 10.09
N ARG A 46 5.42 -10.76 11.19
CA ARG A 46 4.54 -10.73 12.37
C ARG A 46 3.24 -9.98 12.10
N ILE A 47 3.28 -8.86 11.36
CA ILE A 47 2.08 -8.14 10.93
C ILE A 47 1.20 -9.07 10.11
N GLU A 48 1.77 -9.72 9.09
CA GLU A 48 1.05 -10.63 8.17
C GLU A 48 0.50 -11.89 8.84
N SER A 49 1.04 -12.25 10.00
CA SER A 49 0.57 -13.38 10.81
C SER A 49 -0.38 -12.93 11.95
N GLY A 50 -0.70 -11.64 12.03
CA GLY A 50 -1.55 -11.08 13.09
C GLY A 50 -0.91 -11.03 14.48
N HIS A 51 0.41 -11.19 14.59
CA HIS A 51 1.18 -11.18 15.84
C HIS A 51 1.86 -9.84 16.14
N ALA A 52 1.65 -8.83 15.29
CA ALA A 52 2.07 -7.46 15.53
C ALA A 52 1.02 -6.47 15.00
N PRO A 53 0.81 -5.34 15.69
CA PRO A 53 -0.10 -4.31 15.21
C PRO A 53 0.50 -3.55 14.03
N LEU A 54 -0.39 -3.07 13.14
CA LEU A 54 -0.06 -2.10 12.10
C LEU A 54 -0.31 -0.69 12.64
N THR A 55 0.74 0.10 12.79
CA THR A 55 0.64 1.51 13.20
C THR A 55 0.35 2.41 12.01
N LEU A 56 -0.07 3.67 12.25
CA LEU A 56 -0.33 4.64 11.18
C LEU A 56 0.92 4.93 10.32
N HIS A 57 2.08 5.11 10.95
CA HIS A 57 3.36 5.31 10.26
C HIS A 57 3.71 4.14 9.34
N LYS A 58 3.52 2.90 9.81
CA LYS A 58 3.76 1.69 9.00
C LYS A 58 2.73 1.56 7.89
N LEU A 59 1.46 1.90 8.14
CA LEU A 59 0.42 1.92 7.11
C LEU A 59 0.76 2.90 5.98
N TYR A 60 1.29 4.07 6.31
CA TYR A 60 1.80 5.03 5.34
C TYR A 60 2.99 4.47 4.54
N SER A 61 3.98 3.87 5.22
CA SER A 61 5.10 3.22 4.52
C SER A 61 4.62 2.15 3.55
N LEU A 62 3.65 1.32 3.96
CA LEU A 62 3.06 0.32 3.07
C LEU A 62 2.28 0.95 1.91
N SER A 63 1.62 2.10 2.10
CA SER A 63 0.91 2.79 1.02
C SER A 63 1.86 3.26 -0.07
N GLU A 64 3.01 3.82 0.33
CA GLU A 64 4.04 4.28 -0.60
C GLU A 64 4.72 3.11 -1.32
N ILE A 65 5.05 2.04 -0.58
CA ILE A 65 5.73 0.86 -1.14
C ILE A 65 4.82 0.10 -2.10
N TYR A 66 3.56 -0.10 -1.73
CA TYR A 66 2.58 -0.80 -2.56
C TYR A 66 1.99 0.08 -3.66
N ARG A 67 2.25 1.39 -3.61
CA ARG A 67 1.67 2.40 -4.52
C ARG A 67 0.15 2.36 -4.53
N ILE A 68 -0.42 2.11 -3.35
CA ILE A 68 -1.86 2.10 -3.07
C ILE A 68 -2.13 3.32 -2.19
N ARG A 69 -3.23 4.04 -2.43
CA ARG A 69 -3.57 5.20 -1.59
C ARG A 69 -3.76 4.75 -0.14
N VAL A 70 -3.24 5.54 0.81
CA VAL A 70 -3.34 5.21 2.24
C VAL A 70 -4.78 5.00 2.70
N THR A 71 -5.74 5.76 2.15
CA THR A 71 -7.17 5.60 2.44
C THR A 71 -7.73 4.26 1.97
N THR A 72 -7.24 3.73 0.84
CA THR A 72 -7.58 2.38 0.37
C THR A 72 -7.02 1.31 1.31
N LEU A 73 -5.78 1.44 1.78
CA LEU A 73 -5.23 0.51 2.78
C LEU A 73 -5.95 0.62 4.14
N MET A 74 -6.39 1.80 4.55
CA MET A 74 -7.20 1.98 5.77
C MET A 74 -8.52 1.23 5.69
N ARG A 75 -9.23 1.34 4.57
CA ARG A 75 -10.50 0.62 4.35
C ARG A 75 -10.31 -0.89 4.30
N LEU A 76 -9.19 -1.35 3.73
CA LEU A 76 -8.76 -2.74 3.79
C LEU A 76 -8.54 -3.24 5.22
N CYS A 77 -8.14 -2.34 6.13
CA CYS A 77 -8.03 -2.61 7.55
C CYS A 77 -9.36 -2.46 8.31
N GLY A 78 -10.48 -2.23 7.61
CA GLY A 78 -11.81 -2.05 8.21
C GLY A 78 -12.09 -0.63 8.71
N VAL A 79 -11.24 0.34 8.38
CA VAL A 79 -11.40 1.74 8.81
C VAL A 79 -12.12 2.54 7.73
N GLY A 80 -13.34 3.00 8.01
CA GLY A 80 -14.09 3.89 7.13
C GLY A 80 -13.56 5.33 7.16
N VAL A 81 -13.17 5.87 6.01
CA VAL A 81 -12.73 7.27 5.87
C VAL A 81 -13.90 8.10 5.33
N LYS A 82 -14.43 9.04 6.13
CA LYS A 82 -15.50 9.98 5.70
C LYS A 82 -14.92 11.05 4.76
N GLY A 83 -15.69 11.45 3.74
CA GLY A 83 -15.39 12.62 2.90
C GLY A 83 -14.70 12.32 1.57
N GLU A 84 -14.23 11.10 1.33
CA GLU A 84 -14.05 10.63 -0.04
C GLU A 84 -15.44 10.26 -0.59
N GLN A 85 -15.71 10.55 -1.86
CA GLN A 85 -16.76 9.84 -2.60
C GLN A 85 -16.35 8.37 -2.58
N ALA A 86 -16.76 7.69 -1.52
CA ALA A 86 -16.59 6.27 -1.38
C ALA A 86 -17.34 5.70 -2.58
N ALA A 87 -16.59 5.17 -3.53
CA ALA A 87 -17.04 3.98 -4.21
C ALA A 87 -17.71 3.13 -3.13
N GLY A 88 -19.02 2.91 -3.22
CA GLY A 88 -19.79 2.21 -2.20
C GLY A 88 -19.09 0.89 -1.83
N PRO A 89 -19.39 0.30 -0.68
CA PRO A 89 -18.73 -0.94 -0.24
C PRO A 89 -18.68 -2.02 -1.34
N GLU A 90 -19.66 -2.04 -2.25
CA GLU A 90 -19.68 -2.88 -3.45
C GLU A 90 -18.65 -2.51 -4.53
N GLN A 91 -18.45 -1.23 -4.82
CA GLN A 91 -17.49 -0.76 -5.82
C GLN A 91 -16.05 -0.83 -5.29
N GLU A 92 -15.89 -0.70 -3.98
CA GLU A 92 -14.63 -0.92 -3.30
C GLU A 92 -14.30 -2.40 -3.18
N ALA A 93 -15.27 -3.24 -2.81
CA ALA A 93 -15.14 -4.69 -2.88
C ALA A 93 -14.88 -5.15 -4.32
N ALA A 94 -15.54 -4.56 -5.32
CA ALA A 94 -15.28 -4.82 -6.73
C ALA A 94 -13.88 -4.34 -7.15
N PHE A 95 -13.42 -3.18 -6.66
CA PHE A 95 -12.05 -2.72 -6.90
C PHE A 95 -11.03 -3.67 -6.29
N LEU A 96 -11.26 -4.17 -5.08
CA LEU A 96 -10.37 -5.11 -4.42
C LEU A 96 -10.43 -6.51 -5.05
N ASP A 97 -11.62 -6.97 -5.41
CA ASP A 97 -11.86 -8.22 -6.11
C ASP A 97 -11.23 -8.18 -7.51
N GLN A 98 -11.43 -7.09 -8.25
CA GLN A 98 -10.76 -6.84 -9.53
C GLN A 98 -9.25 -6.69 -9.33
N PHE A 99 -8.78 -5.95 -8.33
CA PHE A 99 -7.36 -5.81 -8.03
C PHE A 99 -6.73 -7.16 -7.71
N VAL A 100 -7.42 -8.05 -6.99
CA VAL A 100 -7.01 -9.44 -6.68
C VAL A 100 -7.18 -10.40 -7.87
N LYS A 101 -8.03 -10.10 -8.86
CA LYS A 101 -8.26 -10.95 -10.04
C LYS A 101 -7.49 -10.52 -11.30
N THR A 102 -7.12 -9.25 -11.46
CA THR A 102 -6.46 -8.72 -12.66
C THR A 102 -4.94 -8.92 -12.65
N PRO A 103 -4.34 -9.75 -13.53
CA PRO A 103 -2.90 -9.98 -13.55
C PRO A 103 -2.14 -8.66 -13.76
N HIS A 104 -1.20 -8.35 -12.85
CA HIS A 104 -0.44 -7.11 -12.92
C HIS A 104 0.73 -7.27 -13.90
N GLY A 105 0.47 -6.89 -15.15
CA GLY A 105 1.44 -6.82 -16.24
C GLY A 105 0.98 -5.81 -17.26
N SER A 106 1.03 -4.52 -16.93
CA SER A 106 1.09 -3.43 -17.92
C SER A 106 1.39 -2.11 -17.23
N GLU A 107 2.48 -1.52 -17.67
CA GLU A 107 3.05 -0.25 -17.23
C GLU A 107 2.01 0.88 -17.25
N ARG A 108 1.94 1.65 -16.17
CA ARG A 108 1.39 3.02 -16.26
C ARG A 108 2.38 3.86 -17.07
N LYS A 109 2.13 3.98 -18.38
CA LYS A 109 2.77 5.00 -19.23
C LYS A 109 2.60 6.36 -18.55
N ARG A 110 3.69 6.95 -18.08
CA ARG A 110 3.74 8.37 -17.71
C ARG A 110 3.43 9.17 -18.96
N SER A 111 2.25 9.77 -19.02
CA SER A 111 1.95 10.83 -19.99
C SER A 111 2.96 11.96 -19.79
N LYS A 112 3.89 12.12 -20.75
CA LYS A 112 4.72 13.32 -20.83
C LYS A 112 3.80 14.48 -21.22
N SER A 113 3.55 15.38 -20.28
CA SER A 113 3.08 16.73 -20.56
C SER A 113 4.11 17.41 -21.47
N LYS A 114 3.71 17.72 -22.70
CA LYS A 114 4.51 18.50 -23.64
C LYS A 114 4.27 19.98 -23.30
N GLN A 115 5.06 20.52 -22.36
CA GLN A 115 5.33 21.95 -22.31
C GLN A 115 6.36 22.26 -23.39
N ALA A 116 5.91 22.93 -24.44
CA ALA A 116 6.69 23.86 -25.25
C ALA A 116 5.73 25.04 -25.44
N GLY A 117 6.00 26.26 -24.98
CA GLY A 117 7.30 26.91 -24.88
C GLY A 117 7.38 27.95 -26.01
N VAL A 118 6.80 29.12 -25.76
CA VAL A 118 7.28 30.46 -26.13
C VAL A 118 7.72 30.68 -27.58
N SER A 119 6.90 31.38 -28.37
CA SER A 119 7.13 32.77 -28.86
C SER A 119 5.98 33.18 -29.77
#